data_AF-A0A142JGQ9-F1
#
_entry.id   AF-A0A142JGQ9-F1
#
_cell.length_a   1.000
_cell.length_b   1.000
_cell.length_c   1.000
_cell.angle_alpha   90.00
_cell.angle_beta   90.00
_cell.angle_gamma   90.00
#
_symmetry.space_group_name_H-M   'P 1'
#
loop_
_entity.id
_entity.type
_entity.pdbx_description
1 polymer ?
#
loop_
_entity_poly.entity_id
_entity_poly.type
_entity_poly.pdbx_seq_one_letter_code
_entity_poly.pdbx_strand_id
1 'polypeptide(L)'
;MEQSNEAVRPSASTLRWLGDNISFDASRPATIEFEDANGKPLYLSLAEALARAEEVDNYGLGRIVAGAGFAAERGYLCTADAESWRRWRLHARN
;
A
#
# COMPACT_ATOMS: atom_id res chain seq x y z
N MET A 1 -33.98 13.12 -20.75
CA MET A 1 -33.12 11.97 -20.43
C MET A 1 -31.95 12.54 -19.64
N GLU A 2 -32.10 12.60 -18.31
CA GLU A 2 -31.02 13.01 -17.42
C GLU A 2 -29.96 11.90 -17.42
N GLN A 3 -28.76 12.23 -17.89
CA GLN A 3 -27.59 11.40 -17.67
C GLN A 3 -27.22 11.54 -16.21
N SER A 4 -27.47 10.48 -15.44
CA SER A 4 -26.96 10.32 -14.09
C SER A 4 -25.43 10.34 -14.15
N ASN A 5 -24.86 11.49 -13.81
CA ASN A 5 -23.43 11.65 -13.55
C ASN A 5 -23.16 10.91 -12.24
N GLU A 6 -22.82 9.64 -12.34
CA GLU A 6 -22.38 8.82 -11.21
C GLU A 6 -21.09 9.45 -10.70
N ALA A 7 -21.23 10.30 -9.68
CA ALA A 7 -20.10 10.94 -9.02
C ALA A 7 -19.25 9.83 -8.41
N VAL A 8 -18.18 9.46 -9.12
CA VAL A 8 -17.05 8.73 -8.56
C VAL A 8 -16.60 9.56 -7.37
N ARG A 9 -17.00 9.16 -6.16
CA ARG A 9 -16.46 9.77 -4.95
C ARG A 9 -14.97 9.47 -5.01
N PRO A 10 -14.06 10.47 -5.01
CA PRO A 10 -12.69 10.16 -4.68
C PRO A 10 -12.77 9.51 -3.31
N SER A 11 -12.23 8.29 -3.15
CA SER A 11 -11.98 7.78 -1.82
C SER A 11 -11.15 8.87 -1.15
N ALA A 12 -11.71 9.49 -0.11
CA ALA A 12 -10.97 10.50 0.61
C ALA A 12 -9.83 9.75 1.29
N SER A 13 -8.67 9.68 0.65
CA SER A 13 -7.50 8.99 1.19
C SER A 13 -7.29 9.51 2.62
N THR A 14 -7.42 8.62 3.59
CA THR A 14 -7.33 8.92 5.02
C THR A 14 -5.91 8.70 5.56
N LEU A 15 -5.03 8.10 4.75
CA LEU A 15 -3.64 7.78 5.10
C LEU A 15 -2.67 8.44 4.12
N ARG A 16 -1.87 9.37 4.64
CA ARG A 16 -0.80 10.03 3.89
C ARG A 16 0.53 9.31 4.11
N TRP A 17 1.20 8.86 3.05
CA TRP A 17 2.48 8.15 3.17
C TRP A 17 3.61 9.09 3.59
N LEU A 18 4.41 8.66 4.58
CA LEU A 18 5.57 9.39 5.08
C LEU A 18 6.89 8.69 4.73
N GLY A 19 6.89 7.36 4.63
CA GLY A 19 8.11 6.58 4.41
C GLY A 19 7.86 5.08 4.45
N ASP A 20 8.85 4.31 4.03
CA ASP A 20 8.88 2.86 4.19
C ASP A 20 10.32 2.33 4.20
N ASN A 21 10.50 1.10 4.66
CA ASN A 21 11.75 0.36 4.56
C ASN A 21 11.64 -0.82 3.57
N ILE A 22 10.70 -0.77 2.62
CA ILE A 22 10.52 -1.85 1.65
C ILE A 22 11.83 -2.00 0.85
N SER A 23 12.25 -3.24 0.63
CA SER A 23 13.51 -3.59 -0.06
C SER A 23 14.81 -3.33 0.72
N PHE A 24 14.78 -2.88 1.98
CA PHE A 24 16.01 -2.64 2.75
C PHE A 24 16.65 -3.92 3.27
N ASP A 25 15.87 -4.80 3.89
CA ASP A 25 16.39 -6.00 4.57
C ASP A 25 15.36 -7.15 4.50
N ALA A 26 15.66 -8.17 3.72
CA ALA A 26 14.79 -9.34 3.54
C ALA A 26 14.63 -10.19 4.82
N SER A 27 15.48 -9.99 5.83
CA SER A 27 15.38 -10.69 7.12
C SER A 27 14.36 -10.09 8.07
N ARG A 28 13.80 -8.92 7.73
CA ARG A 28 12.85 -8.19 8.59
C ARG A 28 11.55 -7.89 7.82
N PRO A 29 10.40 -7.85 8.53
CA PRO A 29 9.17 -7.35 7.94
C PRO A 29 9.31 -5.90 7.49
N ALA A 30 8.66 -5.58 6.37
CA ALA A 30 8.52 -4.21 5.91
C ALA A 30 7.54 -3.44 6.82
N THR A 31 7.93 -2.22 7.16
CA THR A 31 7.15 -1.23 7.89
C THR A 31 6.95 -0.02 6.99
N ILE A 32 5.70 0.41 6.88
CA ILE A 32 5.28 1.58 6.15
C ILE A 32 4.73 2.58 7.15
N GLU A 33 5.21 3.82 7.05
CA GLU A 33 4.82 4.92 7.91
C GLU A 33 3.80 5.80 7.17
N PHE A 34 2.70 6.06 7.85
CA PHE A 34 1.64 6.95 7.40
C PHE A 34 1.36 8.03 8.43
N GLU A 35 0.72 9.10 7.99
CA GLU A 35 -0.01 10.05 8.82
C GLU A 35 -1.51 9.82 8.62
N ASP A 36 -2.26 9.71 9.71
CA ASP A 36 -3.72 9.61 9.63
C ASP A 36 -4.38 10.98 9.40
N ALA A 37 -5.70 10.98 9.20
CA ALA A 37 -6.48 12.21 8.99
C ALA A 37 -6.40 13.23 10.16
N ASN A 38 -5.92 12.83 11.34
CA ASN A 38 -5.72 13.70 12.50
C ASN A 38 -4.27 14.19 12.63
N GLY A 39 -3.38 13.88 11.68
CA GLY A 39 -1.97 14.23 11.75
C GLY A 39 -1.13 13.31 12.62
N LYS A 40 -1.64 12.13 13.02
CA LYS A 40 -0.93 11.20 13.89
C LYS A 40 -0.15 10.17 13.07
N PRO A 41 1.12 9.86 13.44
CA PRO A 41 1.86 8.80 12.79
C PRO A 41 1.25 7.42 13.07
N LEU A 42 1.22 6.58 12.03
CA LEU A 42 0.74 5.21 12.04
C LEU A 42 1.75 4.33 11.31
N TYR A 43 2.15 3.22 11.93
CA TYR A 43 3.08 2.26 11.34
C TYR A 43 2.34 0.97 11.02
N LEU A 44 2.37 0.57 9.76
CA LEU A 44 1.70 -0.62 9.25
C LEU A 44 2.70 -1.58 8.63
N SER A 45 2.41 -2.87 8.72
CA SER A 45 3.08 -3.88 7.89
C SER A 45 2.69 -3.73 6.42
N LEU A 46 3.44 -4.36 5.51
CA LEU A 46 3.06 -4.40 4.09
C LEU A 46 1.67 -5.02 3.88
N ALA A 47 1.34 -6.07 4.63
CA ALA A 47 0.03 -6.71 4.56
C ALA A 47 -1.11 -5.74 4.91
N GLU A 48 -0.98 -5.00 6.01
CA GLU A 48 -1.97 -4.03 6.46
C GLU A 48 -2.10 -2.84 5.51
N ALA A 49 -0.97 -2.34 4.99
CA ALA A 49 -0.96 -1.25 4.02
C ALA A 49 -1.67 -1.65 2.72
N LEU A 50 -1.40 -2.86 2.21
CA LEU A 50 -2.05 -3.39 1.00
C LEU A 50 -3.56 -3.65 1.22
N ALA A 51 -3.95 -4.10 2.41
CA ALA A 51 -5.36 -4.29 2.76
C ALA A 51 -6.15 -2.96 2.82
N ARG A 52 -5.47 -1.85 3.09
CA ARG A 52 -6.03 -0.49 3.14
C ARG A 52 -5.68 0.34 1.91
N ALA A 53 -5.38 -0.29 0.77
CA ALA A 53 -4.91 0.41 -0.43
C ALA A 53 -5.83 1.56 -0.88
N GLU A 54 -7.15 1.43 -0.67
CA GLU A 54 -8.14 2.47 -1.02
C GLU A 54 -8.12 3.69 -0.09
N GLU A 55 -7.56 3.54 1.11
CA GLU A 55 -7.39 4.59 2.12
C GLU A 55 -6.07 5.36 1.97
N VAL A 56 -5.10 4.77 1.27
CA VAL A 56 -3.77 5.35 1.06
C VAL A 56 -3.82 6.41 -0.05
N ASP A 57 -3.08 7.51 0.13
CA ASP A 57 -2.93 8.50 -0.94
C ASP A 57 -2.26 7.88 -2.19
N ASN A 58 -2.61 8.38 -3.37
CA ASN A 58 -2.15 7.81 -4.64
C ASN A 58 -0.61 7.77 -4.77
N TYR A 59 0.09 8.74 -4.20
CA TYR A 59 1.55 8.78 -4.24
C TYR A 59 2.14 7.67 -3.38
N GLY A 60 1.66 7.53 -2.14
CA GLY A 60 2.02 6.48 -1.21
C GLY A 60 1.74 5.09 -1.76
N LEU A 61 0.55 4.87 -2.31
CA LEU A 61 0.19 3.59 -2.92
C LEU A 61 1.13 3.26 -4.08
N GLY A 62 1.45 4.23 -4.93
CA GLY A 62 2.42 4.06 -6.01
C GLY A 62 3.82 3.66 -5.51
N ARG A 63 4.29 4.29 -4.43
CA ARG A 63 5.58 3.95 -3.78
C ARG A 63 5.59 2.52 -3.24
N ILE A 64 4.55 2.14 -2.51
CA ILE A 64 4.41 0.82 -1.91
C ILE A 64 4.36 -0.26 -2.99
N VAL A 65 3.54 -0.08 -4.01
CA VAL A 65 3.36 -1.04 -5.12
C VAL A 65 4.65 -1.19 -5.92
N ALA A 66 5.32 -0.08 -6.25
CA ALA A 66 6.60 -0.12 -6.97
C ALA A 66 7.70 -0.80 -6.13
N GLY A 67 7.82 -0.42 -4.86
CA GLY A 67 8.79 -1.00 -3.93
C GLY A 67 8.56 -2.49 -3.70
N ALA A 68 7.33 -2.91 -3.42
CA ALA A 68 6.99 -4.32 -3.20
C ALA A 68 7.18 -5.15 -4.48
N GLY A 69 6.84 -4.61 -5.65
CA GLY A 69 7.11 -5.26 -6.94
C GLY A 69 8.59 -5.51 -7.16
N PHE A 70 9.41 -4.48 -7.03
CA PHE A 70 10.86 -4.58 -7.14
C PHE A 70 11.47 -5.55 -6.11
N ALA A 71 11.06 -5.44 -4.84
CA ALA A 71 11.55 -6.30 -3.78
C ALA A 71 11.18 -7.76 -4.00
N ALA A 72 9.96 -8.04 -4.44
CA ALA A 72 9.51 -9.40 -4.73
C ALA A 72 10.30 -10.04 -5.87
N GLU A 73 10.59 -9.29 -6.94
CA GLU A 73 11.38 -9.79 -8.08
C GLU A 73 12.84 -10.12 -7.70
N ARG A 74 13.39 -9.42 -6.71
CA ARG A 74 14.79 -9.59 -6.26
C ARG A 74 14.96 -10.44 -4.99
N GLY A 75 13.88 -10.90 -4.39
CA GLY A 75 13.93 -11.65 -3.13
C GLY A 75 14.28 -10.78 -1.92
N TYR A 76 13.95 -9.50 -1.94
CA TYR A 76 14.17 -8.56 -0.83
C TYR A 76 12.99 -8.42 0.13
N LEU A 77 11.93 -9.19 -0.09
CA LEU A 77 10.84 -9.32 0.88
C LEU A 77 11.09 -10.53 1.78
N CYS A 78 10.77 -10.40 3.06
CA CYS A 78 10.65 -11.57 3.92
C CYS A 78 9.49 -12.46 3.44
N THR A 79 9.45 -13.72 3.87
CA THR A 79 8.45 -14.70 3.41
C THR A 79 7.01 -14.21 3.57
N ALA A 80 6.69 -13.57 4.69
CA ALA A 80 5.34 -13.08 4.98
C ALA A 80 4.92 -11.91 4.07
N ASP A 81 5.85 -10.99 3.80
CA ASP A 81 5.60 -9.85 2.91
C ASP A 81 5.50 -10.30 1.44
N ALA A 82 6.35 -11.24 1.03
CA ALA A 82 6.29 -11.83 -0.30
C ALA A 82 4.94 -12.54 -0.55
N GLU A 83 4.41 -13.23 0.46
CA GLU A 83 3.09 -13.87 0.37
C GLU A 83 1.97 -12.82 0.30
N SER A 84 2.01 -11.80 1.16
CA SER A 84 1.04 -10.71 1.18
C SER A 84 0.98 -9.98 -0.16
N TRP A 85 2.15 -9.65 -0.73
CA TRP A 85 2.27 -9.05 -2.06
C TRP A 85 1.67 -9.94 -3.15
N ARG A 86 1.98 -11.24 -3.12
CA ARG A 86 1.49 -12.20 -4.12
C ARG A 86 -0.03 -12.32 -4.09
N ARG A 87 -0.62 -12.39 -2.89
CA ARG A 87 -2.09 -12.44 -2.70
C ARG A 87 -2.74 -11.16 -3.20
N TRP A 88 -2.23 -9.99 -2.78
CA TRP A 88 -2.78 -8.71 -3.20
C TRP A 88 -2.77 -8.55 -4.73
N ARG A 89 -1.67 -8.92 -5.38
CA ARG A 89 -1.55 -8.87 -6.85
C ARG A 89 -2.55 -9.74 -7.60
N LEU A 90 -3.01 -10.84 -7.02
CA LEU A 90 -4.03 -11.70 -7.62
C LEU A 90 -5.41 -11.03 -7.55
N HIS A 91 -5.69 -10.29 -6.47
CA HIS A 91 -6.95 -9.59 -6.29
C HIS A 91 -7.00 -8.25 -7.04
N ALA A 92 -5.88 -7.54 -7.16
CA ALA A 92 -5.79 -6.25 -7.86
C ALA A 92 -5.89 -6.33 -9.40
N ARG A 93 -5.97 -7.55 -9.97
CA ARG A 93 -6.06 -7.79 -11.43
C ARG A 93 -7.46 -8.18 -11.91
N ASN A 94 -8.45 -8.21 -11.02
CA ASN A 94 -9.87 -8.37 -11.36
C ASN A 94 -10.60 -7.03 -11.29
#